data_AF-A0A4S2AC12-F1
#
_entry.id   AF-A0A4S2AC12-F1
#
_cell.length_a   1.000
_cell.length_b   1.000
_cell.length_c   1.000
_cell.angle_alpha   90.00
_cell.angle_beta   90.00
_cell.angle_gamma   90.00
#
_symmetry.space_group_name_H-M   'P 1'
#
loop_
_entity.id
_entity.type
_entity.pdbx_description
1 polymer ?
#
loop_
_entity_poly.entity_id
_entity_poly.type
_entity_poly.pdbx_seq_one_letter_code
_entity_poly.pdbx_strand_id
1 'polypeptide(L)'
;MLLARTSFFWQKHPVIFCLTTEVRYENMLYIVSTNSFDGKVRKGKGGYCSTKHGGTSIGLASISAVSEKYGGSVKASNSDTEFFVDVALKI
;
A
#
# COMPACT_ATOMS: atom_id res chain seq x y z
N MET A 1 19.84 -44.38 -5.60
CA MET A 1 19.54 -43.65 -6.84
C MET A 1 18.11 -43.13 -6.75
N LEU A 2 17.99 -41.80 -6.73
CA LEU A 2 16.85 -40.89 -6.90
C LEU A 2 15.39 -41.41 -6.88
N LEU A 3 14.54 -40.76 -6.07
CA LEU A 3 13.60 -39.72 -6.56
C LEU A 3 12.84 -39.08 -5.38
N ALA A 4 13.30 -37.90 -4.96
CA ALA A 4 12.53 -37.00 -4.11
C ALA A 4 11.35 -36.46 -4.94
N ARG A 5 10.12 -36.75 -4.52
CA ARG A 5 8.92 -36.12 -5.07
C ARG A 5 8.95 -34.64 -4.71
N THR A 6 9.11 -33.80 -5.71
CA THR A 6 8.93 -32.35 -5.65
C THR A 6 7.47 -32.02 -5.35
N SER A 7 7.15 -31.82 -4.09
CA SER A 7 5.93 -31.11 -3.70
C SER A 7 6.13 -29.62 -3.96
N PHE A 8 5.84 -29.18 -5.19
CA PHE A 8 5.73 -27.75 -5.51
C PHE A 8 4.37 -27.26 -5.01
N PHE A 9 4.33 -26.88 -3.74
CA PHE A 9 3.15 -26.31 -3.10
C PHE A 9 3.02 -24.87 -3.59
N TRP A 10 2.11 -24.60 -4.53
CA TRP A 10 1.70 -23.22 -4.83
C TRP A 10 0.88 -22.72 -3.63
N GLN A 11 1.55 -22.12 -2.66
CA GLN A 11 0.88 -21.42 -1.58
C GLN A 11 0.27 -20.16 -2.21
N LYS A 12 -1.02 -20.23 -2.56
CA LYS A 12 -1.75 -19.02 -3.00
C LYS A 12 -1.58 -17.98 -1.90
N HIS A 13 -0.87 -16.90 -2.21
CA HIS A 13 -0.75 -15.77 -1.29
C HIS A 13 -2.17 -15.30 -0.93
N PRO A 14 -2.50 -15.18 0.38
CA PRO A 14 -3.80 -14.69 0.79
C PRO A 14 -4.00 -13.29 0.24
N VAL A 15 -5.14 -13.06 -0.41
CA VAL A 15 -5.54 -11.72 -0.85
C VAL A 15 -6.04 -10.99 0.37
N ILE A 16 -5.28 -10.02 0.86
CA ILE A 16 -5.55 -9.23 2.06
C ILE A 16 -5.87 -7.80 1.63
N PHE A 17 -6.98 -7.29 2.15
CA PHE A 17 -7.31 -5.86 2.17
C PHE A 17 -7.66 -5.51 3.61
N CYS A 18 -6.84 -4.70 4.27
CA CYS A 18 -7.09 -4.19 5.60
C CYS A 18 -7.10 -2.66 5.57
N LEU A 19 -8.12 -2.07 6.18
CA LEU A 19 -8.24 -0.63 6.38
C LEU A 19 -8.55 -0.39 7.84
N THR A 20 -7.66 0.32 8.52
CA THR A 20 -7.82 0.69 9.94
C THR A 20 -7.90 2.19 10.06
N THR A 21 -8.77 2.67 10.95
CA THR A 21 -8.88 4.09 11.28
C THR A 21 -8.84 4.30 12.79
N GLU A 22 -8.15 5.33 13.22
CA GLU A 22 -8.03 5.65 14.64
C GLU A 22 -7.82 7.15 14.84
N VAL A 23 -8.53 7.75 15.79
CA VAL A 23 -8.24 9.12 16.22
C VAL A 23 -7.21 9.06 17.34
N ARG A 24 -6.06 9.73 17.16
CA ARG A 24 -5.01 9.87 18.17
C ARG A 24 -4.67 11.34 18.37
N TYR A 25 -3.96 11.64 19.46
CA TYR A 25 -3.51 13.00 19.80
C TYR A 25 -4.65 14.03 19.72
N GLU A 26 -5.84 13.63 20.20
CA GLU A 26 -7.09 14.40 20.28
C GLU A 26 -7.75 14.79 18.94
N ASN A 27 -6.98 15.19 17.93
CA ASN A 27 -7.50 15.74 16.67
C ASN A 27 -6.82 15.20 15.41
N MET A 28 -6.14 14.05 15.49
CA MET A 28 -5.47 13.45 14.35
C MET A 28 -6.13 12.12 13.99
N LEU A 29 -6.79 12.07 12.83
CA LEU A 29 -7.29 10.84 12.23
C LEU A 29 -6.17 10.13 11.49
N TYR A 30 -5.81 8.95 11.95
CA TYR A 30 -4.92 8.02 11.27
C TYR A 30 -5.72 7.02 10.45
N ILE A 31 -5.33 6.82 9.20
CA ILE A 31 -5.89 5.84 8.29
C ILE A 31 -4.72 5.00 7.77
N VAL A 32 -4.77 3.69 7.99
CA VAL A 32 -3.77 2.75 7.49
C VAL A 32 -4.45 1.77 6.56
N SER A 33 -3.97 1.69 5.31
CA SER A 33 -4.39 0.68 4.35
C SER A 33 -3.24 -0.29 4.07
N THR A 34 -3.50 -1.58 4.24
CA THR A 34 -2.59 -2.68 3.87
C THR A 34 -3.24 -3.55 2.81
N ASN A 35 -2.56 -3.69 1.67
CA ASN A 35 -3.05 -4.44 0.52
C ASN A 35 -2.03 -5.50 0.11
N SER A 36 -2.43 -6.74 -0.03
CA SER A 36 -1.58 -7.75 -0.67
C SER A 36 -1.43 -7.44 -2.17
N PHE A 37 -0.25 -7.65 -2.74
CA PHE A 37 0.02 -7.50 -4.17
C PHE A 37 1.05 -8.54 -4.66
N ASP A 38 1.38 -8.54 -5.95
CA ASP A 38 2.28 -9.51 -6.58
C ASP A 38 3.78 -9.18 -6.42
N GLY A 39 4.12 -8.25 -5.52
CA GLY A 39 5.49 -7.80 -5.27
C GLY A 39 6.08 -6.86 -6.32
N LYS A 40 5.39 -6.65 -7.45
CA LYS A 40 5.91 -5.80 -8.52
C LYS A 40 5.55 -4.35 -8.25
N VAL A 41 6.58 -3.54 -7.99
CA VAL A 41 6.43 -2.09 -7.85
C VAL A 41 7.05 -1.36 -9.04
N ARG A 42 6.41 -0.28 -9.46
CA ARG A 42 6.97 0.69 -10.41
C ARG A 42 7.20 1.99 -9.64
N LYS A 43 8.44 2.47 -9.58
CA LYS A 43 8.82 3.74 -8.94
C LYS A 43 9.38 4.69 -9.99
N GLY A 44 8.89 5.92 -10.01
CA GLY A 44 9.42 7.03 -10.81
C GLY A 44 10.01 8.13 -9.92
N LYS A 45 10.38 9.27 -10.52
CA LYS A 45 10.92 10.42 -9.77
C LYS A 45 9.96 10.96 -8.69
N GLY A 46 8.65 10.76 -8.85
CA GLY A 46 7.62 11.21 -7.92
C GLY A 46 7.06 10.11 -6.99
N GLY A 47 7.73 8.96 -6.87
CA GLY A 47 7.26 7.85 -6.04
C GLY A 47 6.59 6.71 -6.82
N TYR A 48 5.62 6.05 -6.21
CA TYR A 48 4.97 4.86 -6.79
C TYR A 48 4.09 5.20 -7.99
N CYS A 49 4.11 4.35 -9.01
CA CYS A 49 3.32 4.45 -10.24
C CYS A 49 2.44 3.21 -10.43
N SER A 50 1.35 3.34 -11.19
CA SER A 50 0.49 2.21 -11.57
C SER A 50 1.30 1.12 -12.27
N THR A 51 1.02 -0.13 -11.91
CA THR A 51 1.47 -1.32 -12.65
C THR A 51 0.39 -1.87 -13.60
N LYS A 52 -0.86 -1.41 -13.47
CA LYS A 52 -2.00 -1.94 -14.25
C LYS A 52 -2.20 -1.22 -15.60
N HIS A 53 -1.86 0.07 -15.67
CA HIS A 53 -2.01 0.87 -16.89
C HIS A 53 -0.75 1.73 -17.10
N GLY A 54 -0.40 2.01 -18.36
CA GLY A 54 0.85 2.73 -18.72
C GLY A 54 0.95 4.17 -18.18
N GLY A 55 -0.18 4.76 -17.75
CA GLY A 55 -0.26 6.12 -17.22
C GLY A 55 0.02 6.26 -15.73
N THR A 56 0.17 7.51 -15.28
CA THR A 56 0.30 7.88 -13.87
C THR A 56 -1.06 7.71 -13.19
N SER A 57 -1.16 6.81 -12.21
CA SER A 57 -2.37 6.70 -11.39
C SER A 57 -2.47 7.88 -10.43
N ILE A 58 -3.65 8.49 -10.35
CA ILE A 58 -3.89 9.69 -9.54
C ILE A 58 -4.12 9.39 -8.06
N GLY A 59 -4.36 8.13 -7.68
CA GLY A 59 -4.80 7.78 -6.32
C GLY A 59 -3.91 8.32 -5.19
N LEU A 60 -2.60 8.03 -5.23
CA LEU A 60 -1.67 8.52 -4.20
C LEU A 60 -1.52 10.05 -4.23
N ALA A 61 -1.55 10.66 -5.41
CA ALA A 61 -1.50 12.11 -5.55
C ALA A 61 -2.74 12.79 -4.95
N SER A 62 -3.93 12.22 -5.18
CA SER A 62 -5.18 12.68 -4.58
C SER A 62 -5.16 12.56 -3.06
N ILE A 63 -4.67 11.43 -2.52
CA ILE A 63 -4.54 11.23 -1.07
C ILE A 63 -3.56 12.25 -0.48
N SER A 64 -2.41 12.51 -1.12
CA SER A 64 -1.45 13.54 -0.70
C SER A 64 -2.09 14.92 -0.64
N ALA A 65 -2.77 15.33 -1.72
CA ALA A 65 -3.40 16.65 -1.81
C ALA A 65 -4.49 16.85 -0.75
N VAL A 66 -5.32 15.83 -0.49
CA VAL A 66 -6.33 15.88 0.57
C VAL A 66 -5.63 15.95 1.94
N SER A 67 -4.62 15.12 2.16
CA SER A 67 -3.89 15.10 3.42
C SER A 67 -3.24 16.45 3.74
N GLU A 68 -2.57 17.05 2.77
CA GLU A 68 -1.96 18.38 2.90
C GLU A 68 -3.00 19.46 3.19
N LYS A 69 -4.17 19.41 2.53
CA LYS A 69 -5.28 20.35 2.77
C LYS A 69 -5.75 20.33 4.24
N TYR A 70 -5.73 19.16 4.88
CA TYR A 70 -6.11 18.99 6.29
C TYR A 70 -4.89 19.04 7.23
N GLY A 71 -3.77 19.65 6.83
CA GLY A 71 -2.59 19.82 7.69
C GLY A 71 -1.94 18.51 8.12
N GLY A 72 -2.14 17.46 7.31
CA GLY A 72 -1.72 16.10 7.55
C GLY A 72 -0.53 15.66 6.71
N SER A 73 -0.29 14.35 6.65
CA SER A 73 0.76 13.76 5.81
C SER A 73 0.43 12.34 5.35
N VAL A 74 1.10 11.91 4.28
CA VAL A 74 0.94 10.58 3.69
C VAL A 74 2.29 9.89 3.58
N LYS A 75 2.31 8.58 3.85
CA LYS A 75 3.45 7.71 3.58
C LYS A 75 2.98 6.46 2.86
N ALA A 76 3.51 6.25 1.65
CA ALA A 76 3.36 5.00 0.93
C ALA A 76 4.63 4.16 1.08
N SER A 77 4.48 2.88 1.38
CA SER A 77 5.60 1.92 1.46
C SER A 77 5.16 0.53 1.03
N ASN A 78 6.11 -0.40 0.85
CA ASN A 78 5.80 -1.77 0.46
C ASN A 78 6.79 -2.77 1.06
N SER A 79 6.32 -3.98 1.33
CA SER A 79 7.13 -5.20 1.47
C SER A 79 7.12 -5.97 0.13
N ASP A 80 7.62 -7.20 0.13
CA ASP A 80 7.58 -8.06 -1.07
C ASP A 80 6.17 -8.53 -1.43
N THR A 81 5.23 -8.52 -0.48
CA THR A 81 3.87 -9.04 -0.68
C THR A 81 2.79 -8.06 -0.31
N GLU A 82 3.12 -6.94 0.34
CA GLU A 82 2.15 -5.98 0.84
C GLU A 82 2.50 -4.54 0.46
N PHE A 83 1.47 -3.74 0.22
CA PHE A 83 1.55 -2.31 -0.03
C PHE A 83 0.80 -1.56 1.07
N PHE A 84 1.50 -0.61 1.69
CA PHE A 84 1.04 0.16 2.84
C PHE A 84 0.81 1.62 2.44
N VAL A 85 -0.31 2.18 2.88
CA VAL A 85 -0.59 3.62 2.81
C VAL A 85 -1.01 4.09 4.19
N ASP A 86 -0.15 4.89 4.81
CA ASP A 86 -0.40 5.56 6.09
C ASP A 86 -0.79 7.01 5.81
N VAL A 87 -1.93 7.43 6.34
CA VAL A 87 -2.44 8.81 6.20
C VAL A 87 -2.71 9.35 7.60
N ALA A 88 -2.27 10.56 7.87
CA ALA A 88 -2.61 11.32 9.06
C ALA A 88 -3.33 12.60 8.61
N LEU A 89 -4.49 12.90 9.19
CA LEU A 89 -5.32 14.07 8.86
C LEU A 89 -5.70 14.79 10.15
N LYS A 90 -5.60 16.12 10.18
CA LYS A 90 -6.18 16.89 11.28
C LYS A 90 -7.70 16.99 11.08
N ILE A 91 -8.47 16.66 12.11
CA ILE A 91 -9.95 16.74 12.13
C ILE A 91 -10.46 17.81 13.10
#